data_AF-A0A8X7RZ94-F1
#
_entry.id   AF-A0A8X7RZ94-F1
#
_cell.length_a   1.000
_cell.length_b   1.000
_cell.length_c   1.000
_cell.angle_alpha   90.00
_cell.angle_beta   90.00
_cell.angle_gamma   90.00
#
_symmetry.space_group_name_H-M   'P 1'
#
loop_
_entity.id
_entity.type
_entity.pdbx_description
1 polymer ?
#
loop_
_entity_poly.entity_id
_entity_poly.type
_entity_poly.pdbx_seq_one_letter_code
_entity_poly.pdbx_strand_id
1 'polypeptide(L)'
;MEARRRRSIVGNNRKSSKRALTEMNRDDDHVTAAENEEFSDVEVWNTLSNGFKRAQLVLDQNRDLIQRVNDNHLSRIPENVSRNVGLINEINGNISRVMEIYTDLAVDFAKGIEEAKSGDTDTTTATTSGSYGCGQSSYRS
;
A
#
# COMPACT_ATOMS: atom_id res chain seq x y z
N MET A 1 2.12 49.68 30.40
CA MET A 1 1.69 50.38 29.16
C MET A 1 2.94 50.67 28.36
N GLU A 2 3.15 49.99 27.23
CA GLU A 2 4.05 50.47 26.19
C GLU A 2 3.72 49.74 24.88
N ALA A 3 3.04 50.45 23.98
CA ALA A 3 2.71 50.00 22.64
C ALA A 3 3.76 50.53 21.67
N ARG A 4 4.48 49.64 20.97
CA ARG A 4 5.35 50.03 19.84
C ARG A 4 4.77 49.53 18.53
N ARG A 5 4.27 50.52 17.78
CA ARG A 5 3.76 50.53 16.40
C ARG A 5 4.46 49.54 15.47
N ARG A 6 3.68 48.72 14.75
CA ARG A 6 4.04 48.24 13.40
C ARG A 6 3.31 49.11 12.36
N ARG A 7 4.05 50.02 11.73
CA ARG A 7 3.80 50.52 10.36
C ARG A 7 4.83 49.81 9.47
N SER A 8 4.68 49.55 8.18
CA SER A 8 3.61 49.64 7.18
C SER A 8 4.30 49.19 5.86
N ILE A 9 3.53 49.16 4.76
CA ILE A 9 3.99 49.31 3.37
C ILE A 9 4.33 48.01 2.64
N VAL A 10 3.27 47.45 2.07
CA VAL A 10 3.23 46.85 0.73
C VAL A 10 4.16 47.61 -0.23
N GLY A 11 5.11 46.90 -0.84
CA GLY A 11 5.95 47.38 -1.93
C GLY A 11 5.95 46.36 -3.07
N ASN A 12 5.00 46.51 -3.98
CA ASN A 12 4.92 45.77 -5.24
C ASN A 12 6.17 46.04 -6.10
N ASN A 13 6.89 45.01 -6.50
CA ASN A 13 7.80 45.08 -7.64
C ASN A 13 7.24 44.28 -8.83
N ARG A 14 6.27 44.89 -9.51
CA ARG A 14 5.90 44.57 -10.88
C ARG A 14 6.60 45.58 -11.80
N LYS A 15 7.51 45.10 -12.65
CA LYS A 15 7.93 45.69 -13.94
C LYS A 15 8.92 44.70 -14.57
N SER A 16 8.47 43.87 -15.51
CA SER A 16 8.26 44.20 -16.92
C SER A 16 9.44 43.66 -17.76
N SER A 17 9.28 42.46 -18.29
CA SER A 17 9.89 42.12 -19.57
C SER A 17 8.85 41.42 -20.43
N LYS A 18 8.04 42.23 -21.12
CA LYS A 18 7.29 41.82 -22.31
C LYS A 18 8.32 41.70 -23.44
N ARG A 19 8.53 40.48 -23.95
CA ARG A 19 8.64 40.13 -25.39
C ARG A 19 9.37 38.79 -25.55
N ALA A 20 8.60 37.72 -25.69
CA ALA A 20 8.87 36.66 -26.66
C ALA A 20 7.57 35.87 -26.80
N LEU A 21 6.76 36.31 -27.76
CA LEU A 21 5.63 35.57 -28.26
C LEU A 21 6.21 34.55 -29.25
N THR A 22 6.15 33.26 -28.92
CA THR A 22 6.42 32.18 -29.88
C THR A 22 5.47 31.02 -29.59
N GLU A 23 4.50 30.89 -30.51
CA GLU A 23 3.92 29.67 -31.08
C GLU A 23 3.56 28.54 -30.12
N MET A 24 2.26 28.37 -29.86
CA MET A 24 1.40 27.38 -30.54
C MET A 24 1.87 25.94 -30.35
N ASN A 25 1.30 25.28 -29.35
CA ASN A 25 0.77 23.91 -29.44
C ASN A 25 -0.34 23.79 -28.38
N ARG A 26 -1.58 23.85 -28.84
CA ARG A 26 -2.75 23.41 -28.07
C ARG A 26 -2.90 21.93 -28.35
N ASP A 27 -2.38 21.12 -27.44
CA ASP A 27 -2.92 19.78 -27.21
C ASP A 27 -3.56 19.82 -25.82
N ASP A 28 -4.73 20.47 -25.77
CA ASP A 28 -5.71 20.35 -24.70
C ASP A 28 -6.32 18.95 -24.81
N ASP A 29 -5.76 17.95 -24.12
CA ASP A 29 -6.47 16.72 -23.78
C ASP A 29 -6.58 16.63 -22.26
N HIS A 30 -7.69 17.16 -21.75
CA HIS A 30 -8.05 17.14 -20.34
C HIS A 30 -9.04 15.99 -20.10
N VAL A 31 -8.58 15.05 -19.27
CA VAL A 31 -9.30 14.39 -18.16
C VAL A 31 -9.66 12.91 -18.24
N THR A 32 -8.94 12.20 -17.35
CA THR A 32 -9.31 11.10 -16.44
C THR A 32 -9.64 9.75 -17.04
N ALA A 33 -8.62 8.90 -17.03
CA ALA A 33 -8.78 7.47 -16.77
C ALA A 33 -7.98 7.04 -15.51
N ALA A 34 -7.84 7.93 -14.52
CA ALA A 34 -7.15 7.67 -13.26
C ALA A 34 -8.11 7.20 -12.15
N GLU A 35 -9.18 6.48 -12.50
CA GLU A 35 -10.17 5.99 -11.51
C GLU A 35 -10.02 4.49 -11.20
N ASN A 36 -9.11 3.77 -11.89
CA ASN A 36 -8.93 2.32 -11.69
C ASN A 36 -7.62 1.91 -10.99
N GLU A 37 -6.66 2.81 -10.80
CA GLU A 37 -5.43 2.50 -10.02
C GLU A 37 -5.64 2.62 -8.50
N GLU A 38 -6.50 3.55 -8.06
CA GLU A 38 -6.70 3.80 -6.63
C GLU A 38 -7.51 2.68 -5.94
N PHE A 39 -8.45 2.06 -6.65
CA PHE A 39 -9.30 0.99 -6.09
C PHE A 39 -8.54 -0.30 -5.76
N SER A 40 -7.56 -0.69 -6.59
CA SER A 40 -6.74 -1.89 -6.35
C SER A 40 -5.81 -1.73 -5.14
N ASP A 41 -5.19 -0.56 -5.00
CA ASP A 41 -4.32 -0.25 -3.86
C ASP A 41 -5.11 -0.17 -2.53
N VAL A 42 -6.34 0.36 -2.58
CA VAL A 42 -7.23 0.41 -1.41
C VAL A 42 -7.62 -0.98 -0.90
N GLU A 43 -7.87 -1.95 -1.79
CA GLU A 43 -8.20 -3.33 -1.39
C GLU A 43 -7.00 -4.06 -0.76
N VAL A 44 -5.82 -3.93 -1.37
CA VAL A 44 -4.57 -4.47 -0.83
C VAL A 44 -4.26 -3.85 0.54
N TRP A 45 -4.41 -2.53 0.67
CA TRP A 45 -4.22 -1.83 1.94
C TRP A 45 -5.21 -2.25 3.02
N ASN A 46 -6.48 -2.48 2.68
CA ASN A 46 -7.48 -2.98 3.62
C ASN A 46 -7.11 -4.38 4.15
N THR A 47 -6.63 -5.26 3.27
CA THR A 47 -6.16 -6.60 3.66
C THR A 47 -4.98 -6.52 4.63
N LEU A 48 -3.97 -5.70 4.30
CA LEU A 48 -2.84 -5.41 5.19
C LEU A 48 -3.28 -4.88 6.55
N SER A 49 -4.10 -3.82 6.57
CA SER A 49 -4.59 -3.18 7.79
C SER A 49 -5.33 -4.16 8.70
N ASN A 50 -6.19 -5.00 8.11
CA ASN A 50 -6.96 -5.99 8.87
C ASN A 50 -6.07 -7.13 9.38
N GLY A 51 -5.10 -7.59 8.58
CA GLY A 51 -4.11 -8.58 9.01
C GLY A 51 -3.30 -8.10 10.21
N PHE A 52 -2.79 -6.87 10.17
CA PHE A 52 -2.05 -6.28 11.29
C PHE A 52 -2.90 -6.12 12.56
N LYS A 53 -4.16 -5.67 12.44
CA LYS A 53 -5.08 -5.61 13.58
C LYS A 53 -5.31 -6.98 14.21
N ARG A 54 -5.48 -8.02 13.38
CA ARG A 54 -5.62 -9.41 13.87
C ARG A 54 -4.37 -9.88 14.60
N ALA A 55 -3.18 -9.65 14.06
CA ALA A 55 -1.93 -10.00 14.72
C ALA A 55 -1.78 -9.24 16.05
N GLN A 56 -2.12 -7.95 16.08
CA GLN A 56 -2.07 -7.13 17.28
C GLN A 56 -3.00 -7.66 18.38
N LEU A 57 -4.24 -8.05 18.04
CA LEU A 57 -5.17 -8.62 19.01
C LEU A 57 -4.61 -9.88 19.68
N VAL A 58 -3.92 -10.74 18.92
CA VAL A 58 -3.28 -11.95 19.48
C VAL A 58 -2.07 -11.60 20.35
N LEU A 59 -1.29 -10.57 19.97
CA LEU A 59 -0.16 -10.10 20.78
C LEU A 59 -0.61 -9.40 22.07
N ASP A 60 -1.74 -8.69 22.04
CA ASP A 60 -2.34 -8.09 23.23
C ASP A 60 -2.79 -9.18 24.22
N GLN A 61 -3.31 -10.31 23.73
CA GLN A 61 -3.57 -11.48 24.58
C GLN A 61 -2.29 -12.02 25.21
N ASN A 62 -1.18 -12.09 24.46
CA ASN A 62 0.12 -12.49 25.03
C ASN A 62 0.59 -11.54 26.14
N ARG A 63 0.35 -10.23 25.98
CA ARG A 63 0.66 -9.25 27.03
C ARG A 63 -0.08 -9.58 28.33
N ASP A 64 -1.38 -9.87 28.26
CA ASP A 64 -2.19 -10.20 29.43
C ASP A 64 -1.79 -11.54 30.06
N LEU A 65 -1.45 -12.54 29.23
CA LEU A 65 -0.95 -13.83 29.70
C LEU A 65 0.40 -13.70 30.42
N ILE A 66 1.31 -12.90 29.88
CA ILE A 66 2.60 -12.62 30.51
C ILE A 66 2.39 -11.89 31.84
N GLN A 67 1.46 -10.94 31.91
CA GLN A 67 1.11 -10.28 33.16
C GLN A 67 0.64 -11.30 34.21
N ARG A 68 -0.26 -12.21 33.84
CA ARG A 68 -0.71 -13.30 34.73
C ARG A 68 0.42 -14.23 35.17
N VAL A 69 1.35 -14.58 34.27
CA VAL A 69 2.54 -15.37 34.61
C VAL A 69 3.35 -14.64 35.68
N ASN A 70 3.60 -13.34 35.49
CA ASN A 70 4.33 -12.51 36.43
C ASN A 70 3.63 -12.45 37.80
N ASP A 71 2.31 -12.23 37.81
CA ASP A 71 1.51 -12.18 39.04
C ASP A 71 1.57 -13.51 39.81
N ASN A 72 1.49 -14.64 39.10
CA ASN A 72 1.65 -15.97 39.71
C ASN A 72 3.05 -16.17 40.31
N HIS A 73 4.11 -15.68 39.65
CA HIS A 73 5.47 -15.71 40.20
C HIS A 73 5.60 -14.83 41.46
N LEU A 74 5.02 -13.63 41.43
CA LEU A 74 5.04 -12.68 42.55
C LEU A 74 4.26 -13.19 43.76
N SER A 75 3.17 -13.95 43.54
CA SER A 75 2.38 -14.52 44.64
C SER A 75 3.15 -15.59 45.42
N ARG A 76 4.19 -16.21 44.82
CA ARG A 76 5.01 -17.30 45.40
C ARG A 76 4.19 -18.51 45.90
N ILE A 77 2.98 -18.69 45.38
CA ILE A 77 2.11 -19.83 45.68
C ILE A 77 2.49 -20.96 44.71
N PRO A 78 2.97 -22.12 45.18
CA PRO A 78 3.46 -23.19 44.30
C PRO A 78 2.45 -23.63 43.24
N GLU A 79 1.18 -23.70 43.60
CA GLU A 79 0.07 -24.07 42.70
C GLU A 79 -0.20 -23.03 41.62
N ASN A 80 0.11 -21.75 41.86
CA ASN A 80 -0.02 -20.70 40.85
C ASN A 80 1.16 -20.73 39.88
N VAL A 81 2.37 -20.91 40.40
CA VAL A 81 3.59 -21.00 39.59
C VAL A 81 3.54 -22.24 38.68
N SER A 82 3.00 -23.37 39.15
CA SER A 82 2.85 -24.55 38.30
C SER A 82 1.90 -24.32 37.10
N ARG A 83 0.87 -23.47 37.26
CA ARG A 83 -0.02 -23.08 36.14
C ARG A 83 0.67 -22.23 35.07
N ASN A 84 1.81 -21.59 35.37
CA ASN A 84 2.54 -20.78 34.38
C ASN A 84 2.98 -21.60 33.17
N VAL A 85 3.22 -22.90 33.32
CA VAL A 85 3.54 -23.78 32.19
C VAL A 85 2.40 -23.78 31.17
N GLY A 86 1.14 -23.85 31.63
CA GLY A 86 -0.03 -23.76 30.76
C GLY A 86 -0.15 -22.39 30.09
N LEU A 87 0.12 -21.31 30.82
CA LEU A 87 0.07 -19.95 30.27
C LEU A 87 1.16 -19.71 29.22
N ILE A 88 2.36 -20.23 29.43
CA ILE A 88 3.47 -20.13 28.47
C ILE A 88 3.15 -20.95 27.22
N ASN A 89 2.50 -22.11 27.36
CA ASN A 89 2.04 -22.88 26.20
C ASN A 89 0.99 -22.10 25.39
N GLU A 90 0.07 -21.40 26.06
CA GLU A 90 -0.91 -20.52 25.40
C GLU A 90 -0.21 -19.36 24.66
N ILE A 91 0.79 -18.73 25.29
CA ILE A 91 1.63 -17.70 24.66
C ILE A 91 2.30 -18.23 23.38
N ASN A 92 2.90 -19.43 23.45
CA ASN A 92 3.55 -20.05 22.31
C ASN A 92 2.57 -20.35 21.18
N GLY A 93 1.36 -20.84 21.50
CA GLY A 93 0.30 -21.05 20.52
C GLY A 93 -0.12 -19.76 19.82
N ASN A 94 -0.23 -18.67 20.57
CA ASN A 94 -0.50 -17.34 20.01
C ASN A 94 0.62 -16.84 19.10
N ILE A 95 1.90 -17.12 19.41
CA ILE A 95 3.02 -16.80 18.51
C ILE A 95 2.91 -17.58 17.20
N SER A 96 2.58 -18.86 17.24
CA SER A 96 2.30 -19.66 16.02
C SER A 96 1.18 -19.04 15.19
N ARG A 97 0.08 -18.62 15.83
CA ARG A 97 -1.03 -17.94 15.14
C ARG A 97 -0.64 -16.59 14.53
N VAL A 98 0.21 -15.82 15.21
CA VAL A 98 0.75 -14.57 14.66
C VAL A 98 1.60 -14.85 13.41
N MET A 99 2.42 -15.90 13.43
CA MET A 99 3.21 -16.33 12.28
C MET A 99 2.31 -16.74 11.10
N GLU A 100 1.23 -17.47 11.35
CA GLU A 100 0.22 -17.82 10.34
C GLU A 100 -0.38 -16.56 9.72
N ILE A 101 -0.84 -15.61 10.54
CA ILE A 101 -1.42 -14.34 10.06
C ILE A 101 -0.46 -13.60 9.13
N TYR A 102 0.83 -13.51 9.51
CA TYR A 102 1.82 -12.84 8.66
C TYR A 102 2.13 -13.61 7.38
N THR A 103 2.10 -14.94 7.43
CA THR A 103 2.30 -15.79 6.24
C THR A 103 1.16 -15.59 5.26
N ASP A 104 -0.09 -15.66 5.74
CA ASP A 104 -1.29 -15.40 4.94
C ASP A 104 -1.23 -13.99 4.34
N LEU A 105 -0.88 -13.00 5.16
CA LEU A 105 -0.80 -11.60 4.73
C LEU A 105 0.24 -11.38 3.62
N ALA A 106 1.40 -12.07 3.71
CA ALA A 106 2.44 -11.98 2.68
C ALA A 106 1.97 -12.60 1.36
N VAL A 107 1.25 -13.73 1.41
CA VAL A 107 0.68 -14.38 0.21
C VAL A 107 -0.40 -13.51 -0.41
N ASP A 108 -1.35 -13.01 0.38
CA ASP A 108 -2.44 -12.14 -0.09
C ASP A 108 -1.89 -10.85 -0.71
N PHE A 109 -0.86 -10.27 -0.10
CA PHE A 109 -0.18 -9.08 -0.63
C PHE A 109 0.51 -9.34 -1.97
N ALA A 110 1.26 -10.44 -2.09
CA ALA A 110 1.92 -10.81 -3.33
C ALA A 110 0.90 -11.01 -4.47
N LYS A 111 -0.20 -11.70 -4.16
CA LYS A 111 -1.31 -11.92 -5.09
C LYS A 111 -1.95 -10.60 -5.54
N GLY A 112 -2.24 -9.68 -4.60
CA GLY A 112 -2.83 -8.39 -4.92
C GLY A 112 -1.97 -7.54 -5.86
N ILE A 113 -0.63 -7.60 -5.72
CA ILE A 113 0.29 -6.93 -6.66
C ILE A 113 0.27 -7.57 -8.04
N GLU A 114 0.27 -8.91 -8.13
CA GLU A 114 0.23 -9.61 -9.41
C GLU A 114 -1.06 -9.31 -10.19
N GLU A 115 -2.18 -9.22 -9.49
CA GLU A 115 -3.48 -8.83 -10.06
C GLU A 115 -3.48 -7.38 -10.54
N ALA A 116 -2.93 -6.45 -9.74
CA ALA A 116 -2.77 -5.04 -10.14
C ALA A 116 -1.89 -4.88 -11.39
N LYS A 117 -0.84 -5.70 -11.52
CA LYS A 117 0.09 -5.68 -12.66
C LYS A 117 -0.48 -6.33 -13.92
N SER A 118 -1.41 -7.27 -13.78
CA SER A 118 -2.04 -7.99 -14.90
C SER A 118 -3.25 -7.24 -15.49
N GLY A 119 -3.79 -6.26 -14.78
CA GLY A 119 -4.83 -5.36 -15.28
C GLY A 119 -4.36 -4.37 -16.37
N ASP A 120 -3.06 -4.33 -16.68
CA ASP A 120 -2.44 -3.43 -17.68
C ASP A 120 -2.35 -4.05 -19.09
N THR A 121 -2.85 -5.28 -19.30
CA THR A 121 -2.81 -5.94 -20.63
C THR A 121 -4.20 -6.28 -21.16
N ASP A 122 -4.98 -5.26 -21.53
CA ASP A 122 -6.08 -5.46 -22.48
C ASP A 122 -6.37 -4.21 -23.31
N THR A 123 -5.64 -4.05 -24.42
CA THR A 123 -6.14 -3.57 -25.74
C THR A 123 -4.97 -3.60 -26.73
N THR A 124 -4.88 -4.64 -27.55
CA THR A 124 -4.70 -4.56 -29.02
C THR A 124 -4.96 -5.95 -29.60
N THR A 125 -6.22 -6.37 -29.61
CA THR A 125 -6.75 -7.25 -30.66
C THR A 125 -7.29 -6.37 -31.78
N ALA A 126 -6.39 -5.66 -32.47
CA ALA A 126 -6.72 -5.02 -33.74
C ALA A 126 -6.34 -5.96 -34.89
N THR A 127 -7.32 -6.77 -35.29
CA THR A 127 -7.41 -7.33 -36.64
C THR A 127 -7.33 -6.19 -37.65
N THR A 128 -6.13 -5.90 -38.17
CA THR A 128 -5.98 -5.10 -39.39
C THR A 128 -5.64 -6.07 -40.51
N SER A 129 -6.67 -6.46 -41.26
CA SER A 129 -6.56 -7.00 -42.60
C SER A 129 -5.85 -5.99 -43.50
N GLY A 130 -4.52 -6.06 -43.55
CA GLY A 130 -3.66 -5.32 -44.47
C GLY A 130 -3.10 -6.24 -45.52
N SER A 131 -3.76 -6.31 -46.67
CA SER A 131 -3.29 -6.96 -47.89
C SER A 131 -2.04 -6.23 -48.41
N TYR A 132 -0.90 -6.93 -48.41
CA TYR A 132 0.29 -6.53 -49.18
C TYR A 132 0.71 -7.72 -50.04
N GLY A 133 0.29 -7.69 -51.30
CA GLY A 133 0.88 -8.54 -52.33
C GLY A 133 2.32 -8.11 -52.60
N CYS A 134 3.26 -9.05 -52.56
CA CYS A 134 4.59 -8.88 -53.12
C CYS A 134 5.07 -10.21 -53.72
N GLY A 135 4.94 -10.28 -55.05
CA GLY A 135 5.75 -11.03 -56.02
C GLY A 135 6.28 -12.42 -55.66
N GLN A 136 5.66 -13.46 -56.22
CA GLN A 136 6.37 -14.68 -56.55
C GLN A 136 7.29 -14.42 -57.75
N SER A 137 8.60 -14.55 -57.59
CA SER A 137 9.54 -14.70 -58.70
C SER A 137 10.09 -16.12 -58.67
N SER A 138 9.56 -16.96 -59.55
CA SER A 138 10.10 -18.26 -59.91
C SER A 138 11.32 -18.05 -60.81
N TYR A 139 12.46 -18.63 -60.44
CA TYR A 139 13.47 -19.03 -61.42
C TYR A 139 13.79 -20.50 -61.22
N ARG A 140 13.37 -21.28 -62.20
CA ARG A 140 13.70 -22.67 -62.43
C ARG A 140 14.57 -22.69 -63.68
N SER A 141 15.81 -23.15 -63.56
CA SER A 141 16.51 -23.92 -64.59
C SER A 141 17.72 -24.60 -63.98
#